data_AF-A0A928D8D8-F1
#
_entry.id   AF-A0A928D8D8-F1
#
_cell.length_a   1.000
_cell.length_b   1.000
_cell.length_c   1.000
_cell.angle_alpha   90.00
_cell.angle_beta   90.00
_cell.angle_gamma   90.00
#
_symmetry.space_group_name_H-M   'P 1'
#
loop_
_entity.id
_entity.type
_entity.pdbx_description
1 polymer ?
#
loop_
_entity_poly.entity_id
_entity_poly.type
_entity_poly.pdbx_seq_one_letter_code
_entity_poly.pdbx_strand_id
1 'polypeptide(L)'
;MTADECNSPLDVKLPRPRYVKRQNVGRPKFELVKRKAFDSFASMDVIVGSSRPYWRELRIGKGTVRMVGFFPALDYWKQGAANPERYGMLHYPKAHREFFCNRVLKGVRRRAATSDPLVELSLLEGEQADILVFSNWNGRETEVEFAVRDVPRYRKVATVNAALSGVKAGQGVLRGKVRLEGGAVVYCRK
;
A
#
# COMPACT_ATOMS: atom_id res chain seq x y z
N MET A 1 -14.23 -28.56 14.57
CA MET A 1 -14.04 -27.10 14.57
C MET A 1 -14.66 -26.56 13.31
N THR A 2 -15.78 -25.86 13.44
CA THR A 2 -16.55 -25.27 12.35
C THR A 2 -16.06 -23.85 12.08
N ALA A 3 -16.20 -23.38 10.83
CA ALA A 3 -15.65 -22.15 10.28
C ALA A 3 -16.16 -20.82 10.91
N ASP A 4 -16.82 -20.86 12.06
CA ASP A 4 -17.49 -19.70 12.68
C ASP A 4 -16.65 -18.97 13.75
N GLU A 5 -15.59 -19.58 14.30
CA GLU A 5 -14.83 -18.94 15.39
C GLU A 5 -13.88 -17.82 14.90
N CYS A 6 -13.59 -17.74 13.60
CA CYS A 6 -12.68 -16.72 13.03
C CYS A 6 -13.35 -15.36 12.74
N ASN A 7 -14.67 -15.24 12.91
CA ASN A 7 -15.43 -14.03 12.59
C ASN A 7 -16.06 -13.32 13.80
N SER A 8 -15.69 -13.70 15.03
CA SER A 8 -16.15 -12.96 16.20
C SER A 8 -15.49 -11.58 16.22
N PRO A 9 -16.24 -10.46 16.07
CA PRO A 9 -15.66 -9.14 16.21
C PRO A 9 -15.05 -9.05 17.61
N LEU A 10 -13.78 -8.64 17.69
CA LEU A 10 -13.10 -8.33 18.94
C LEU A 10 -14.02 -7.42 19.77
N ASP A 11 -14.49 -7.93 20.91
CA ASP A 11 -15.35 -7.22 21.87
C ASP A 11 -14.52 -6.19 22.65
N VAL A 12 -13.91 -5.26 21.91
CA VAL A 12 -13.26 -4.09 22.48
C VAL A 12 -14.39 -3.12 22.83
N LYS A 13 -14.77 -3.10 24.11
CA LYS A 13 -15.70 -2.13 24.70
C LYS A 13 -15.09 -0.72 24.73
N LEU A 14 -14.74 -0.20 23.55
CA LEU A 14 -14.44 1.21 23.37
C LEU A 14 -15.77 1.96 23.30
N PRO A 15 -15.94 3.06 24.05
CA PRO A 15 -17.12 3.92 23.89
C PRO A 15 -17.15 4.45 22.45
N ARG A 16 -18.02 3.88 21.61
CA ARG A 16 -18.23 4.35 20.23
C ARG A 16 -19.16 5.55 20.30
N PRO A 17 -18.72 6.77 19.98
CA PRO A 17 -19.66 7.87 19.81
C PRO A 17 -20.65 7.50 18.70
N ARG A 18 -21.93 7.78 18.94
CA ARG A 18 -23.03 7.47 18.02
C ARG A 18 -22.71 8.11 16.66
N TYR A 19 -22.52 7.30 15.62
CA TYR A 19 -22.28 7.81 14.27
C TYR A 19 -23.53 8.54 13.80
N VAL A 20 -23.50 9.87 13.85
CA VAL A 20 -24.52 10.71 13.25
C VAL A 20 -24.09 10.97 11.82
N LYS A 21 -24.76 10.36 10.86
CA LYS A 21 -24.59 10.61 9.43
C LYS A 21 -24.97 12.08 9.15
N ARG A 22 -24.01 13.00 9.30
CA ARG A 22 -24.15 14.36 8.78
C ARG A 22 -24.23 14.23 7.25
N GLN A 23 -25.26 14.83 6.68
CA GLN A 23 -25.75 14.58 5.34
C GLN A 23 -24.64 14.58 4.27
N ASN A 24 -24.67 13.58 3.38
CA ASN A 24 -24.05 13.55 2.05
C ASN A 24 -22.52 13.72 1.92
N VAL A 25 -21.73 12.97 2.71
CA VAL A 25 -20.33 12.65 2.36
C VAL A 25 -20.28 11.81 1.06
N GLY A 26 -19.38 12.14 0.13
CA GLY A 26 -19.21 11.42 -1.14
C GLY A 26 -19.89 12.03 -2.38
N ARG A 27 -20.49 13.22 -2.31
CA ARG A 27 -20.92 13.95 -3.53
C ARG A 27 -19.83 14.94 -3.97
N PRO A 28 -19.39 14.94 -5.25
CA PRO A 28 -18.34 15.81 -5.76
C PRO A 28 -18.56 17.30 -5.45
N LYS A 29 -19.83 17.73 -5.42
CA LYS A 29 -20.22 19.12 -5.16
C LYS A 29 -19.87 19.67 -3.77
N PHE A 30 -19.55 18.82 -2.80
CA PHE A 30 -19.22 19.24 -1.43
C PHE A 30 -17.74 19.02 -1.06
N GLU A 31 -17.04 18.14 -1.79
CA GLU A 31 -15.60 17.86 -1.57
C GLU A 31 -14.69 18.68 -2.49
N LEU A 32 -15.24 19.22 -3.58
CA LEU A 32 -14.55 20.17 -4.45
C LEU A 32 -14.61 21.57 -3.83
N VAL A 33 -13.84 21.78 -2.77
CA VAL A 33 -13.46 23.12 -2.31
C VAL A 33 -12.98 23.91 -3.54
N LYS A 34 -13.76 24.94 -3.92
CA LYS A 34 -13.53 25.95 -4.97
C LYS A 34 -12.23 25.75 -5.76
N ARG A 35 -12.23 24.82 -6.72
CA ARG A 35 -11.14 24.72 -7.68
C ARG A 35 -11.12 26.03 -8.48
N LYS A 36 -9.92 26.62 -8.65
CA LYS A 36 -9.71 27.76 -9.54
C LYS A 36 -10.28 27.43 -10.92
N ALA A 37 -10.85 28.44 -11.57
CA ALA A 37 -11.44 28.35 -12.90
C ALA A 37 -10.47 27.62 -13.86
N PHE A 38 -10.95 26.56 -14.50
CA PHE A 38 -10.18 25.60 -15.30
C PHE A 38 -9.43 26.28 -16.46
N ASP A 39 -9.98 27.41 -16.88
CA ASP A 39 -9.55 28.40 -17.86
C ASP A 39 -8.27 29.17 -17.49
N SER A 40 -7.80 29.08 -16.24
CA SER A 40 -6.52 29.68 -15.80
C SER A 40 -5.33 28.72 -15.83
N PHE A 41 -5.56 27.43 -16.12
CA PHE A 41 -4.48 26.45 -16.23
C PHE A 41 -4.10 26.32 -17.70
N ALA A 42 -2.90 26.78 -18.07
CA ALA A 42 -2.30 26.39 -19.35
C ALA A 42 -2.27 24.85 -19.38
N SER A 43 -3.12 24.26 -20.20
CA SER A 43 -3.28 22.81 -20.34
C SER A 43 -1.90 22.16 -20.49
N MET A 44 -1.59 21.18 -19.64
CA MET A 44 -0.40 20.35 -19.86
C MET A 44 -0.69 19.47 -21.06
N ASP A 45 0.23 19.42 -22.03
CA ASP A 45 0.08 18.58 -23.23
C ASP A 45 -0.26 17.15 -22.82
N VAL A 46 -1.48 16.71 -23.15
CA VAL A 46 -1.90 15.33 -22.90
C VAL A 46 -1.19 14.44 -23.91
N ILE A 47 -0.30 13.61 -23.39
CA ILE A 47 0.43 12.66 -24.21
C ILE A 47 -0.44 11.40 -24.37
N VAL A 48 -1.10 11.27 -25.53
CA VAL A 48 -1.79 10.04 -25.93
C VAL A 48 -0.93 9.34 -26.98
N GLY A 49 -0.43 8.14 -26.69
CA GLY A 49 0.34 7.38 -27.67
C GLY A 49 0.27 5.88 -27.42
N SER A 50 -0.06 5.14 -28.47
CA SER A 50 -0.31 3.69 -28.48
C SER A 50 0.96 2.84 -28.58
N SER A 51 2.17 3.42 -28.59
CA SER A 51 3.41 2.64 -28.64
C SER A 51 4.65 3.48 -28.28
N ARG A 52 5.49 2.91 -27.39
CA ARG A 52 6.54 3.51 -26.52
C ARG A 52 5.97 4.11 -25.24
N PRO A 53 6.55 3.83 -24.04
CA PRO A 53 6.03 4.35 -22.78
C PRO A 53 6.18 5.86 -22.78
N TYR A 54 5.11 6.54 -23.17
CA TYR A 54 5.07 7.98 -23.20
C TYR A 54 5.03 8.47 -21.76
N TRP A 55 6.11 9.10 -21.32
CA TRP A 55 6.16 9.76 -20.02
C TRP A 55 6.95 11.06 -20.14
N ARG A 56 6.59 12.05 -19.34
CA ARG A 56 7.25 13.36 -19.31
C ARG A 56 7.42 13.80 -17.87
N GLU A 57 8.57 14.41 -17.58
CA GLU A 57 8.85 15.06 -16.31
C GLU A 57 8.89 16.58 -16.52
N LEU A 58 8.18 17.32 -15.68
CA LEU A 58 8.13 18.77 -15.69
C LEU A 58 8.44 19.28 -14.29
N ARG A 59 9.40 20.20 -14.18
CA ARG A 59 9.69 20.88 -12.91
C ARG A 59 8.77 22.10 -12.80
N ILE A 60 8.07 22.23 -11.68
CA ILE A 60 7.20 23.37 -11.39
C ILE A 60 7.55 23.88 -10.00
N GLY A 61 8.27 25.01 -9.93
CA GLY A 61 8.86 25.51 -8.69
C GLY A 61 9.81 24.48 -8.06
N LYS A 62 9.58 24.16 -6.78
CA LYS A 62 10.31 23.10 -6.05
C LYS A 62 9.75 21.69 -6.31
N GLY A 63 8.61 21.58 -7.00
CA GLY A 63 7.92 20.32 -7.28
C GLY A 63 8.31 19.71 -8.61
N THR A 64 8.00 18.42 -8.76
CA THR A 64 8.14 17.68 -10.02
C THR A 64 6.81 17.03 -10.37
N VAL A 65 6.30 17.30 -11.56
CA VAL A 65 5.14 16.63 -12.13
C VAL A 65 5.62 15.57 -13.12
N ARG A 66 5.15 14.34 -12.96
CA ARG A 66 5.44 13.23 -13.87
C ARG A 66 4.15 12.79 -14.52
N MET A 67 4.08 12.93 -15.84
CA MET A 67 2.95 12.53 -16.65
C MET A 67 3.27 11.18 -17.29
N VAL A 68 2.31 10.28 -17.29
CA VAL A 68 2.42 8.95 -17.90
C VAL A 68 1.24 8.77 -18.83
N GLY A 69 1.49 8.60 -20.12
CA GLY A 69 0.52 8.47 -21.20
C GLY A 69 -0.02 7.04 -21.37
N PHE A 70 0.22 6.16 -20.41
CA PHE A 70 -0.36 4.83 -20.35
C PHE A 70 -0.89 4.57 -18.94
N PHE A 71 -2.08 3.95 -18.83
CA PHE A 71 -2.64 3.57 -17.54
C PHE A 71 -2.21 2.14 -17.22
N PRO A 72 -1.23 1.94 -16.33
CA PRO A 72 -0.55 0.67 -16.30
C PRO A 72 -1.46 -0.43 -15.73
N ALA A 73 -2.42 -0.06 -14.88
CA ALA A 73 -3.43 -1.00 -14.37
C ALA A 73 -4.36 -1.57 -15.47
N LEU A 74 -4.40 -1.00 -16.69
CA LEU A 74 -5.13 -1.60 -17.81
C LEU A 74 -4.53 -2.94 -18.23
N ASP A 75 -3.20 -3.06 -18.26
CA ASP A 75 -2.55 -4.30 -18.71
C ASP A 75 -2.72 -5.41 -17.67
N TYR A 76 -2.80 -5.04 -16.39
CA TYR A 76 -3.22 -5.95 -15.33
C TYR A 76 -4.67 -6.40 -15.46
N TRP A 77 -5.57 -5.46 -15.71
CA TRP A 77 -6.98 -5.77 -15.94
C TRP A 77 -7.15 -6.71 -17.14
N LYS A 78 -6.44 -6.48 -18.25
CA LYS A 78 -6.44 -7.37 -19.43
C LYS A 78 -5.95 -8.78 -19.10
N GLN A 79 -4.84 -8.88 -18.34
CA GLN A 79 -4.33 -10.19 -17.91
C GLN A 79 -5.30 -10.92 -16.96
N GLY A 80 -5.93 -10.16 -16.07
CA GLY A 80 -6.95 -10.66 -15.17
C GLY A 80 -8.23 -11.10 -15.89
N ALA A 81 -8.66 -10.38 -16.92
CA ALA A 81 -9.81 -10.77 -17.74
C ALA A 81 -9.58 -12.10 -18.49
N ALA A 82 -8.33 -12.41 -18.82
CA ALA A 82 -7.96 -13.71 -19.42
C ALA A 82 -7.88 -14.86 -18.39
N ASN A 83 -7.79 -14.56 -17.08
CA ASN A 83 -7.67 -15.54 -16.00
C ASN A 83 -8.52 -15.10 -14.77
N PRO A 84 -9.85 -15.03 -14.91
CA PRO A 84 -10.74 -14.42 -13.91
C PRO A 84 -10.66 -15.08 -12.54
N GLU A 85 -10.40 -16.38 -12.48
CA GLU A 85 -10.22 -17.16 -11.25
C GLU A 85 -8.94 -16.82 -10.48
N ARG A 86 -7.99 -16.11 -11.12
CA ARG A 86 -6.73 -15.69 -10.52
C ARG A 86 -6.56 -14.17 -10.46
N TYR A 87 -7.60 -13.39 -10.78
CA TYR A 87 -7.54 -11.93 -10.92
C TYR A 87 -6.85 -11.22 -9.73
N GLY A 88 -7.03 -11.71 -8.51
CA GLY A 88 -6.40 -11.14 -7.28
C GLY A 88 -4.99 -11.63 -6.97
N MET A 89 -4.50 -12.68 -7.65
CA MET A 89 -3.22 -13.35 -7.42
C MET A 89 -2.21 -13.11 -8.54
N LEU A 90 -2.54 -12.26 -9.52
CA LEU A 90 -1.64 -11.98 -10.62
C LEU A 90 -0.52 -11.03 -10.18
N HIS A 91 0.71 -11.35 -10.57
CA HIS A 91 1.78 -10.37 -10.44
C HIS A 91 1.58 -9.28 -11.48
N TYR A 92 1.49 -8.04 -11.01
CA TYR A 92 1.62 -6.88 -11.88
C TYR A 92 2.93 -6.98 -12.69
N PRO A 93 2.91 -6.81 -14.03
CA PRO A 93 4.07 -7.08 -14.87
C PRO A 93 5.34 -6.38 -14.37
N LYS A 94 6.45 -7.13 -14.27
CA LYS A 94 7.71 -6.65 -13.69
C LYS A 94 8.19 -5.34 -14.32
N ALA A 95 8.14 -5.23 -15.65
CA ALA A 95 8.53 -4.02 -16.38
C ALA A 95 7.72 -2.79 -15.95
N HIS A 96 6.43 -2.94 -15.67
CA HIS A 96 5.58 -1.85 -15.23
C HIS A 96 5.85 -1.48 -13.76
N ARG A 97 6.07 -2.48 -12.88
CA ARG A 97 6.51 -2.24 -11.50
C ARG A 97 7.83 -1.47 -11.46
N GLU A 98 8.80 -1.90 -12.26
CA GLU A 98 10.12 -1.26 -12.36
C GLU A 98 10.00 0.15 -12.93
N PHE A 99 9.18 0.37 -13.96
CA PHE A 99 8.91 1.70 -14.49
C PHE A 99 8.38 2.64 -13.39
N PHE A 100 7.37 2.22 -12.62
CA PHE A 100 6.84 3.02 -11.52
C PHE A 100 7.88 3.31 -10.46
N CYS A 101 8.60 2.29 -9.99
CA CYS A 101 9.61 2.45 -8.95
C CYS A 101 10.75 3.38 -9.40
N ASN A 102 11.23 3.22 -10.63
CA ASN A 102 12.43 3.92 -11.12
C ASN A 102 12.14 5.30 -11.72
N ARG A 103 10.91 5.55 -12.19
CA ARG A 103 10.54 6.80 -12.85
C ARG A 103 9.53 7.59 -12.03
N VAL A 104 8.36 7.02 -11.75
CA VAL A 104 7.25 7.74 -11.10
C VAL A 104 7.57 8.05 -9.64
N LEU A 105 7.99 7.03 -8.89
CA LEU A 105 8.35 7.10 -7.48
C LEU A 105 9.81 7.51 -7.26
N LYS A 106 10.49 8.04 -8.29
CA LYS A 106 11.88 8.50 -8.15
C LYS A 106 11.97 9.58 -7.06
N GLY A 107 12.85 9.33 -6.09
CA GLY A 107 13.04 10.18 -4.90
C GLY A 107 12.10 9.86 -3.74
N VAL A 108 11.11 8.98 -3.93
CA VAL A 108 10.23 8.50 -2.86
C VAL A 108 10.89 7.32 -2.17
N ARG A 109 11.21 7.47 -0.89
CA ARG A 109 11.79 6.40 -0.08
C ARG A 109 10.68 5.66 0.65
N ARG A 110 10.40 4.42 0.25
CA ARG A 110 9.43 3.57 0.97
C ARG A 110 9.88 3.32 2.41
N ARG A 111 9.05 3.67 3.38
CA ARG A 111 9.36 3.43 4.79
C ARG A 111 9.23 1.96 5.16
N ALA A 112 8.18 1.30 4.68
CA ALA A 112 7.95 -0.14 4.85
C ALA A 112 7.95 -0.84 3.48
N ALA A 113 8.52 -2.04 3.42
CA ALA A 113 8.56 -2.85 2.21
C ALA A 113 8.67 -4.35 2.53
N THR A 114 8.17 -5.16 1.61
CA THR A 114 8.30 -6.62 1.55
C THR A 114 9.10 -7.03 0.31
N SER A 115 9.65 -8.24 0.33
CA SER A 115 10.33 -8.85 -0.81
C SER A 115 9.37 -9.34 -1.90
N ASP A 116 8.10 -9.61 -1.55
CA ASP A 116 7.06 -10.04 -2.49
C ASP A 116 6.05 -8.91 -2.74
N PRO A 117 5.83 -8.47 -3.99
CA PRO A 117 4.82 -7.47 -4.34
C PRO A 117 3.37 -7.87 -4.02
N LEU A 118 3.06 -9.16 -3.84
CA LEU A 118 1.73 -9.65 -3.45
C LEU A 118 1.56 -9.75 -1.94
N VAL A 119 2.56 -9.40 -1.14
CA VAL A 119 2.41 -9.23 0.30
C VAL A 119 2.51 -7.75 0.63
N GLU A 120 1.39 -7.15 1.02
CA GLU A 120 1.34 -5.76 1.45
C GLU A 120 1.82 -5.62 2.90
N LEU A 121 2.48 -4.51 3.20
CA LEU A 121 2.91 -4.14 4.54
C LEU A 121 2.54 -2.69 4.84
N SER A 122 1.71 -2.50 5.86
CA SER A 122 1.36 -1.20 6.41
C SER A 122 1.97 -1.01 7.80
N LEU A 123 2.45 0.20 8.09
CA LEU A 123 2.94 0.62 9.40
C LEU A 123 1.90 1.55 10.04
N LEU A 124 1.38 1.17 11.20
CA LEU A 124 0.54 2.00 12.05
C LEU A 124 1.36 2.44 13.26
N GLU A 125 1.51 3.73 13.45
CA GLU A 125 2.35 4.28 14.52
C GLU A 125 1.51 4.69 15.73
N GLY A 126 2.00 4.32 16.91
CA GLY A 126 1.37 4.69 18.19
C GLY A 126 2.42 5.12 19.21
N GLU A 127 1.98 5.78 20.29
CA GLU A 127 2.91 6.27 21.32
C GLU A 127 3.64 5.13 22.04
N GLN A 128 2.93 4.04 22.34
CA GLN A 128 3.45 2.92 23.13
C GLN A 128 3.93 1.74 22.28
N ALA A 129 3.36 1.59 21.09
CA ALA A 129 3.69 0.51 20.18
C ALA A 129 3.38 0.93 18.74
N ASP A 130 4.20 0.42 17.82
CA ASP A 130 3.90 0.42 16.39
C ASP A 130 3.37 -0.96 15.99
N ILE A 131 2.51 -0.97 14.98
CA ILE A 131 1.88 -2.19 14.47
C ILE A 131 2.20 -2.31 12.98
N LEU A 132 2.78 -3.45 12.62
CA LEU A 132 2.97 -3.84 11.23
C LEU A 132 1.82 -4.74 10.83
N VAL A 133 1.06 -4.35 9.82
CA VAL A 133 -0.06 -5.13 9.28
C VAL A 133 0.34 -5.69 7.94
N PHE A 134 0.23 -7.00 7.79
CA PHE A 134 0.53 -7.73 6.57
C PHE A 134 -0.74 -8.27 5.93
N SER A 135 -0.80 -8.23 4.60
CA SER A 135 -1.88 -8.85 3.83
C SER A 135 -1.28 -9.61 2.65
N ASN A 136 -1.46 -10.92 2.64
CA ASN A 136 -0.96 -11.82 1.61
C ASN A 136 -2.02 -12.11 0.55
N TRP A 137 -1.76 -11.65 -0.66
CA TRP A 137 -2.63 -11.81 -1.83
C TRP A 137 -2.22 -13.00 -2.70
N ASN A 138 -1.24 -13.81 -2.30
CA ASN A 138 -0.80 -14.99 -3.07
C ASN A 138 -1.81 -16.15 -3.07
N GLY A 139 -2.79 -16.15 -2.18
CA GLY A 139 -3.74 -17.27 -2.00
C GLY A 139 -3.12 -18.55 -1.42
N ARG A 140 -1.90 -18.46 -0.87
CA ARG A 140 -1.18 -19.57 -0.22
C ARG A 140 -0.23 -19.04 0.84
N GLU A 141 0.14 -19.90 1.80
CA GLU A 141 1.20 -19.58 2.76
C GLU A 141 2.49 -19.17 2.03
N THR A 142 3.04 -18.03 2.44
CA THR A 142 4.23 -17.43 1.83
C THR A 142 5.14 -16.90 2.93
N GLU A 143 6.45 -17.11 2.78
CA GLU A 143 7.47 -16.47 3.62
C GLU A 143 8.06 -15.28 2.88
N VAL A 144 8.03 -14.10 3.50
CA VAL A 144 8.59 -12.87 2.92
C VAL A 144 9.52 -12.17 3.88
N GLU A 145 10.61 -11.63 3.35
CA GLU A 145 11.43 -10.64 4.04
C GLU A 145 10.70 -9.29 4.09
N PHE A 146 10.79 -8.61 5.22
CA PHE A 146 10.30 -7.25 5.40
C PHE A 146 11.37 -6.32 5.96
N ALA A 147 11.22 -5.03 5.66
CA ALA A 147 12.05 -3.97 6.21
C ALA A 147 11.22 -2.70 6.47
N VAL A 148 11.41 -2.12 7.66
CA VAL A 148 10.78 -0.86 8.07
C VAL A 148 11.87 0.10 8.55
N ARG A 149 11.91 1.29 7.94
CA ARG A 149 12.88 2.35 8.21
C ARG A 149 12.31 3.43 9.11
N ASP A 150 13.21 4.25 9.65
CA ASP A 150 12.91 5.38 10.51
C ASP A 150 12.04 4.95 11.70
N VAL A 151 12.36 3.77 12.27
CA VAL A 151 11.64 3.19 13.42
C VAL A 151 12.35 3.56 14.72
N PRO A 152 11.61 3.71 15.83
CA PRO A 152 12.21 3.86 17.15
C PRO A 152 12.88 2.55 17.59
N ARG A 153 13.57 2.61 18.73
CA ARG A 153 14.11 1.41 19.36
C ARG A 153 12.96 0.62 19.97
N TYR A 154 12.73 -0.59 19.48
CA TYR A 154 11.75 -1.50 20.06
C TYR A 154 12.35 -2.35 21.17
N ARG A 155 11.61 -2.49 22.27
CA ARG A 155 11.93 -3.38 23.40
C ARG A 155 11.43 -4.80 23.17
N LYS A 156 10.32 -4.94 22.43
CA LYS A 156 9.70 -6.24 22.14
C LYS A 156 9.08 -6.24 20.76
N VAL A 157 9.28 -7.35 20.05
CA VAL A 157 8.63 -7.63 18.78
C VAL A 157 7.90 -8.98 18.91
N ALA A 158 6.61 -9.01 18.61
CA ALA A 158 5.78 -10.20 18.70
C ALA A 158 4.81 -10.26 17.52
N THR A 159 4.31 -11.45 17.19
CA THR A 159 3.47 -11.69 16.02
C THR A 159 2.15 -12.37 16.40
N VAL A 160 1.12 -12.12 15.61
CA VAL A 160 -0.19 -12.80 15.64
C VAL A 160 -0.51 -13.27 14.23
N ASN A 161 -0.98 -14.51 14.10
CA ASN A 161 -1.34 -15.16 12.83
C ASN A 161 -0.20 -15.25 11.80
N ALA A 162 1.04 -15.35 12.27
CA ALA A 162 2.21 -15.61 11.44
C ALA A 162 3.36 -16.18 12.27
N ALA A 163 4.28 -16.86 11.60
CA ALA A 163 5.59 -17.17 12.16
C ALA A 163 6.58 -16.04 11.84
N LEU A 164 7.26 -15.54 12.88
CA LEU A 164 8.23 -14.46 12.76
C LEU A 164 9.63 -14.99 13.07
N SER A 165 10.58 -14.73 12.18
CA SER A 165 11.97 -15.20 12.33
C SER A 165 12.98 -14.16 11.85
N GLY A 166 14.25 -14.33 12.26
CA GLY A 166 15.36 -13.50 11.79
C GLY A 166 15.24 -12.01 12.10
N VAL A 167 14.50 -11.64 13.15
CA VAL A 167 14.24 -10.23 13.49
C VAL A 167 15.53 -9.54 13.91
N LYS A 168 15.85 -8.44 13.24
CA LYS A 168 16.98 -7.56 13.54
C LYS A 168 16.48 -6.11 13.63
N ALA A 169 16.72 -5.46 14.76
CA ALA A 169 16.40 -4.06 14.97
C ALA A 169 17.68 -3.29 15.29
N GLY A 170 17.97 -2.24 14.54
CA GLY A 170 19.16 -1.40 14.75
C GLY A 170 19.24 -0.24 13.77
N GLN A 171 19.90 0.85 14.18
CA GLN A 171 20.14 2.02 13.34
C GLN A 171 18.88 2.60 12.68
N GLY A 172 17.75 2.61 13.40
CA GLY A 172 16.47 3.10 12.89
C GLY A 172 15.82 2.18 11.85
N VAL A 173 16.24 0.91 11.76
CA VAL A 173 15.66 -0.07 10.83
C VAL A 173 15.28 -1.36 11.56
N LEU A 174 14.07 -1.83 11.31
CA LEU A 174 13.59 -3.16 11.69
C LEU A 174 13.54 -4.04 10.44
N ARG A 175 14.11 -5.23 10.50
CA ARG A 175 14.05 -6.23 9.42
C ARG A 175 13.72 -7.60 10.00
N GLY A 176 13.13 -8.46 9.20
CA GLY A 176 12.87 -9.83 9.58
C GLY A 176 12.22 -10.62 8.44
N LYS A 177 11.83 -11.85 8.76
CA LYS A 177 11.04 -12.71 7.90
C LYS A 177 9.72 -13.02 8.57
N VAL A 178 8.64 -12.95 7.79
CA VAL A 178 7.30 -13.31 8.24
C VAL A 178 6.74 -14.38 7.30
N ARG A 179 6.23 -15.46 7.88
CA ARG A 179 5.50 -16.50 7.16
C ARG A 179 4.04 -16.43 7.54
N LEU A 180 3.17 -16.23 6.54
CA LEU A 180 1.74 -15.99 6.72
C LEU A 180 0.92 -16.57 5.57
N GLU A 181 -0.32 -16.98 5.86
CA GLU A 181 -1.28 -17.45 4.85
C GLU A 181 -2.10 -16.29 4.26
N GLY A 182 -2.85 -15.57 5.09
CA GLY A 182 -3.66 -14.42 4.70
C GLY A 182 -3.18 -13.12 5.35
N GLY A 183 -3.81 -12.72 6.45
CA GLY A 183 -3.44 -11.53 7.22
C GLY A 183 -2.59 -11.86 8.45
N ALA A 184 -1.63 -10.99 8.76
CA ALA A 184 -0.82 -11.11 9.97
C ALA A 184 -0.51 -9.75 10.60
N VAL A 185 -0.21 -9.75 11.89
CA VAL A 185 0.14 -8.52 12.62
C VAL A 185 1.42 -8.74 13.42
N VAL A 186 2.35 -7.79 13.34
CA VAL A 186 3.55 -7.74 14.18
C VAL A 186 3.52 -6.50 15.07
N TYR A 187 3.47 -6.72 16.38
CA TYR A 187 3.51 -5.69 17.42
C TYR A 187 4.95 -5.33 17.77
N CYS A 188 5.27 -4.04 17.72
CA CYS A 188 6.59 -3.49 18.01
C CYS A 188 6.49 -2.50 19.18
N ARG A 189 6.77 -2.95 20.40
CA ARG A 189 6.67 -2.12 21.61
C ARG A 189 7.92 -1.24 21.76
N LYS A 190 7.74 0.05 21.99
CA LYS A 190 8.81 1.05 22.20
C LYS A 190 9.37 1.01 23.63
#